data_AF-A0A9W9MFH2-F1
#
_entry.id   AF-A0A9W9MFH2-F1
#
_cell.length_a   1.000
_cell.length_b   1.000
_cell.length_c   1.000
_cell.angle_alpha   90.00
_cell.angle_beta   90.00
_cell.angle_gamma   90.00
#
_symmetry.space_group_name_H-M   'P 1'
#
loop_
_entity.id
_entity.type
_entity.pdbx_description
1 polymer ?
#
loop_
_entity_poly.entity_id
_entity_poly.type
_entity_poly.pdbx_seq_one_letter_code
_entity_poly.pdbx_strand_id
1 'polypeptide(L)' 'MYTGVLKKYSVSLEPKKAYVAFPEVSLLGQRVDALGITTPEDKIKAIAGLEFPYILY' A
#
# COMPACT_ATOMS: atom_id res chain seq x y z
N MET A 1 -8.03 -7.77 -22.34
CA MET A 1 -9.01 -7.89 -21.24
C MET A 1 -8.28 -8.52 -20.04
N TYR A 2 -7.73 -7.71 -19.13
CA TYR A 2 -6.74 -8.12 -18.12
C TYR A 2 -7.25 -9.08 -17.01
N THR A 3 -8.51 -9.49 -17.04
CA THR A 3 -9.15 -10.32 -16.01
C THR A 3 -9.26 -11.80 -16.37
N GLY A 4 -8.78 -12.22 -17.55
CA GLY A 4 -8.92 -13.60 -18.03
C GLY A 4 -8.31 -14.65 -17.09
N VAL A 5 -7.18 -14.34 -16.45
CA VAL A 5 -6.53 -15.22 -15.48
C VAL A 5 -7.34 -15.33 -14.19
N LEU A 6 -7.90 -14.22 -13.69
CA LEU A 6 -8.69 -14.20 -12.45
C LEU A 6 -9.96 -15.04 -12.59
N LYS A 7 -10.63 -14.98 -13.75
CA LYS A 7 -11.80 -15.82 -14.05
C LYS A 7 -11.50 -17.32 -14.00
N LYS A 8 -10.30 -17.75 -14.43
CA LYS A 8 -9.88 -19.16 -14.37
C LYS A 8 -9.84 -19.70 -12.94
N TYR A 9 -9.53 -18.84 -11.97
CA TYR A 9 -9.42 -19.21 -10.56
C TYR A 9 -10.65 -18.82 -9.73
N SER A 10 -11.76 -18.44 -10.38
CA SER A 10 -12.97 -17.94 -9.69
C SER A 10 -12.69 -16.77 -8.73
N VAL A 11 -11.68 -15.95 -9.05
CA VAL A 11 -11.36 -14.72 -8.29
C VAL A 11 -12.07 -13.54 -8.94
N SER A 12 -12.80 -12.78 -8.13
CA SER A 12 -13.46 -11.54 -8.53
C SER A 12 -12.73 -10.32 -7.97
N LEU A 13 -12.77 -9.20 -8.69
CA LEU A 13 -12.30 -7.90 -8.21
C LEU A 13 -13.51 -7.08 -7.78
N GLU A 14 -13.45 -6.49 -6.59
CA GLU A 14 -14.40 -5.46 -6.15
C GLU A 14 -14.06 -4.14 -6.85
N PRO A 15 -14.91 -3.61 -7.75
CA PRO A 15 -14.56 -2.43 -8.56
C PRO A 15 -14.23 -1.20 -7.72
N LYS A 16 -14.89 -1.02 -6.58
CA LYS A 16 -14.65 0.11 -5.67
C LYS A 16 -13.29 0.06 -4.95
N LYS A 17 -12.63 -1.11 -4.96
CA LYS A 17 -11.35 -1.35 -4.28
C LYS A 17 -10.21 -1.61 -5.27
N ALA A 18 -10.50 -1.65 -6.55
CA ALA A 18 -9.52 -1.91 -7.60
C ALA A 18 -9.00 -0.59 -8.19
N TYR A 19 -7.68 -0.42 -8.18
CA TYR A 19 -7.01 0.71 -8.82
C TYR A 19 -6.43 0.21 -10.14
N VAL A 20 -6.98 0.67 -11.27
CA VAL A 20 -6.53 0.31 -12.62
C VAL A 20 -6.19 1.59 -13.39
N ALA A 21 -5.00 1.61 -14.00
CA ALA A 21 -4.51 2.73 -14.81
C ALA A 21 -4.42 4.08 -14.07
N PHE A 22 -4.12 4.07 -12.78
CA PHE A 22 -3.78 5.27 -12.02
C PHE A 22 -2.27 5.52 -12.06
N PRO A 23 -1.82 6.79 -12.12
CA PRO A 23 -0.40 7.14 -12.14
C PRO A 23 0.32 6.89 -10.80
N GLU A 24 -0.46 6.77 -9.71
CA GLU A 24 0.02 6.45 -8.37
C GLU A 24 -1.02 5.60 -7.61
N VAL A 25 -0.56 4.78 -6.67
CA VAL A 25 -1.42 3.95 -5.82
C VAL A 25 -0.82 3.76 -4.43
N SER A 26 -1.69 3.66 -3.41
CA SER A 26 -1.27 3.21 -2.08
C SER A 26 -1.30 1.69 -2.02
N LEU A 27 -0.13 1.06 -1.91
CA LEU A 27 0.02 -0.39 -1.84
C LEU A 27 0.69 -0.76 -0.52
N LEU A 28 0.02 -1.57 0.32
CA LEU A 28 0.52 -1.97 1.65
C LEU A 28 0.93 -0.78 2.54
N GLY A 29 0.26 0.36 2.37
CA GLY A 29 0.55 1.60 3.08
C GLY A 29 1.87 2.26 2.67
N GLN A 30 2.36 1.95 1.48
CA GLN A 30 3.43 2.65 0.77
C GLN A 30 2.81 3.38 -0.43
N ARG A 31 3.35 4.54 -0.79
CA ARG A 31 2.99 5.22 -2.03
C ARG A 31 3.84 4.65 -3.15
N VAL A 32 3.19 4.22 -4.23
CA VAL A 32 3.86 3.65 -5.41
C VAL A 32 3.50 4.50 -6.62
N ASP A 33 4.51 4.97 -7.34
CA ASP A 33 4.39 5.74 -8.57
C ASP A 33 5.42 5.29 -9.61
N ALA A 34 5.52 6.00 -10.74
CA ALA A 34 6.46 5.69 -11.81
C ALA A 34 7.95 5.82 -11.41
N LEU A 35 8.25 6.55 -10.33
CA LEU A 35 9.61 6.77 -9.83
C LEU A 35 10.02 5.71 -8.80
N GLY A 36 9.06 5.07 -8.13
CA GLY A 36 9.32 3.92 -7.26
C GLY A 36 8.36 3.82 -6.08
N ILE A 37 8.89 3.31 -4.96
CA ILE A 37 8.15 3.09 -3.71
C ILE A 37 8.64 4.10 -2.68
N THR A 38 7.72 4.90 -2.14
CA THR A 38 8.01 5.90 -1.11
C THR A 38 7.13 5.70 0.13
N THR A 39 7.73 5.94 1.30
CA THR A 39 6.99 5.91 2.56
C THR A 39 6.22 7.22 2.75
N PRO A 40 4.92 7.17 3.03
CA PRO A 40 4.14 8.37 3.35
C PRO A 40 4.76 9.13 4.53
N GLU A 41 4.85 10.45 4.43
CA GLU A 41 5.45 11.31 5.46
C GLU A 41 4.86 11.10 6.85
N ASP A 42 3.55 10.83 6.94
CA ASP A 42 2.87 10.61 8.21
C ASP A 42 3.40 9.38 8.97
N LYS A 43 3.77 8.31 8.24
CA LYS A 43 4.41 7.14 8.85
C LYS A 43 5.82 7.46 9.33
N ILE A 44 6.56 8.27 8.58
CA ILE A 44 7.92 8.69 8.97
C ILE A 44 7.85 9.51 10.26
N LYS A 45 6.91 10.47 10.35
CA LYS A 45 6.69 11.28 11.55
C LYS A 45 6.29 10.44 12.76
N ALA A 46 5.41 9.47 12.58
CA ALA A 46 4.97 8.59 13.66
C ALA A 46 6.13 7.78 14.25
N ILE A 47 7.06 7.30 13.43
CA ILE A 47 8.22 6.52 13.90
C ILE A 47 9.30 7.43 14.49
N ALA A 48 9.53 8.61 13.90
CA ALA A 48 10.54 9.55 14.36
C ALA A 48 10.28 10.07 15.79
N GLY A 49 9.02 10.09 16.22
CA GLY A 49 8.62 10.50 17.57
C GLY A 49 8.58 9.37 18.60
N LEU A 50 8.93 8.13 18.24
CA LEU A 50 8.95 7.03 19.19
C LEU A 50 10.15 7.15 20.12
N GLU A 51 9.90 7.29 21.42
CA GLU A 51 10.93 7.14 22.43
C GLU A 51 11.37 5.69 22.53
N PHE A 52 12.66 5.47 22.79
CA PHE A 52 13.20 4.12 22.96
C PHE A 52 12.53 3.47 24.19
N PRO A 53 12.01 2.23 24.06
CA PRO A 53 11.32 1.58 25.16
C PRO A 53 12.28 1.35 26.32
N TYR A 54 11.90 1.77 27.52
CA TYR A 54 12.56 1.41 28.76
C TYR A 54 11.70 0.43 29.56
N ILE A 55 12.37 -0.44 30.30
CA ILE A 55 11.72 -1.43 31.15
C ILE A 55 11.78 -0.87 32.58
N LEU A 56 10.63 -0.80 33.26
CA LEU A 56 10.56 -0.50 34.69
C LEU A 56 10.86 -1.79 35.48
N TYR A 57 11.92 -1.76 36.29
CA TYR A 57 12.26 -2.81 37.26
C TYR A 57 11.61 -2.55 38.62
#